data_AF-A0A835PJG1-F1
#
_entry.id   AF-A0A835PJG1-F1
#
_cell.length_a   1.000
_cell.length_b   1.000
_cell.length_c   1.000
_cell.angle_alpha   90.00
_cell.angle_beta   90.00
_cell.angle_gamma   90.00
#
_symmetry.space_group_name_H-M   'P 1'
#
loop_
_entity.id
_entity.type
_entity.pdbx_description
1 polymer ?
#
loop_
_entity_poly.entity_id
_entity_poly.type
_entity_poly.pdbx_seq_one_letter_code
_entity_poly.pdbx_strand_id
1 'polypeptide(L)'
;MIMTLSPPLLLAGLGAVPASSTTAKIIPLEPLTCIFSPFILSSSKFELRKRGTFCQCSCTPKNGVQSLLESFSVLSQDIPWDTESTWSTFMAYILILHIPLSFGGLSIVARVLHLSDLDPLTRVASVLALQTTELAGVLAFLYHTSNQKHKLTSYFLGTCYSKERNWIKATALGIGLLSVLVFLTSMLADRLIGPQHVNNPILKEILLHSPVSKATCFFLYCVVAPLLEETVYRGFLFTSLASKTKLWQAVCLASFAFSLSHFSLENSVQLFIIGFILASVYSWSGNLLAPLALHSLYNALILLYTMIS
;
A
#
# COMPACT_ATOMS: atom_id res chain seq x y z
N MET A 1 -14.89 -8.13 -1.23
CA MET A 1 -13.55 -7.86 -0.66
C MET A 1 -13.29 -8.84 0.48
N ILE A 2 -12.82 -10.02 0.11
CA ILE A 2 -12.68 -11.14 1.02
C ILE A 2 -11.34 -11.72 0.65
N MET A 3 -10.43 -11.79 1.61
CA MET A 3 -9.27 -12.65 1.51
C MET A 3 -9.77 -13.98 0.96
N THR A 4 -9.37 -14.32 -0.25
CA THR A 4 -9.89 -15.48 -0.97
C THR A 4 -9.54 -16.72 -0.18
N LEU A 5 -10.49 -17.18 0.64
CA LEU A 5 -10.54 -18.50 1.25
C LEU A 5 -10.91 -19.53 0.17
N SER A 6 -10.15 -19.53 -0.92
CA SER A 6 -10.23 -20.55 -1.97
C SER A 6 -9.16 -21.60 -1.71
N PRO A 7 -9.46 -22.90 -1.80
CA PRO A 7 -8.47 -23.95 -1.61
C PRO A 7 -7.37 -23.87 -2.68
N PRO A 8 -6.11 -24.26 -2.37
CA PRO A 8 -4.99 -24.12 -3.31
C PRO A 8 -5.20 -25.00 -4.53
N LEU A 9 -5.18 -24.37 -5.72
CA LEU A 9 -5.04 -25.07 -7.00
C LEU A 9 -3.62 -25.64 -7.10
N LEU A 10 -3.54 -26.96 -7.17
CA LEU A 10 -2.34 -27.76 -7.28
C LEU A 10 -1.78 -27.63 -8.71
N LEU A 11 -0.78 -26.76 -8.92
CA LEU A 11 -0.12 -26.61 -10.21
C LEU A 11 1.06 -27.59 -10.29
N ALA A 12 0.80 -28.71 -10.95
CA ALA A 12 1.81 -29.68 -11.35
C ALA A 12 2.64 -29.15 -12.54
N GLY A 13 3.97 -29.28 -12.42
CA GLY A 13 4.87 -29.51 -13.55
C GLY A 13 5.34 -28.31 -14.37
N LEU A 14 6.47 -27.71 -13.97
CA LEU A 14 7.38 -27.04 -14.91
C LEU A 14 8.70 -27.80 -14.96
N GLY A 15 8.95 -28.42 -16.12
CA GLY A 15 10.20 -29.08 -16.47
C GLY A 15 11.32 -28.07 -16.75
N ALA A 16 12.55 -28.54 -16.56
CA ALA A 16 13.79 -27.79 -16.55
C ALA A 16 14.33 -27.41 -17.95
N VAL A 17 14.91 -26.19 -18.07
CA VAL A 17 16.32 -25.81 -18.48
C VAL A 17 16.87 -26.48 -19.78
N PRO A 18 17.55 -25.76 -20.72
CA PRO A 18 18.82 -25.07 -20.43
C PRO A 18 19.20 -23.75 -21.13
N ALA A 19 20.26 -23.19 -20.54
CA ALA A 19 20.95 -21.95 -20.81
C ALA A 19 21.70 -21.89 -22.15
N SER A 20 21.93 -20.66 -22.64
CA SER A 20 23.01 -20.37 -23.59
C SER A 20 23.71 -19.06 -23.22
N SER A 21 25.04 -19.15 -23.20
CA SER A 21 26.02 -18.11 -22.93
C SER A 21 26.30 -17.28 -24.18
N THR A 22 26.39 -15.95 -24.06
CA THR A 22 27.21 -15.17 -25.01
C THR A 22 27.85 -13.97 -24.33
N THR A 23 29.17 -13.95 -24.42
CA THR A 23 30.11 -12.91 -23.97
C THR A 23 30.32 -11.85 -25.07
N ALA A 24 30.42 -10.58 -24.69
CA ALA A 24 31.08 -9.47 -25.42
C ALA A 24 30.78 -8.17 -24.65
N LYS A 25 31.61 -7.13 -24.55
CA LYS A 25 33.03 -6.86 -24.81
C LYS A 25 33.25 -5.50 -24.12
N ILE A 26 34.31 -5.37 -23.31
CA ILE A 26 34.68 -4.11 -22.64
C ILE A 26 35.35 -3.18 -23.67
N ILE A 27 34.97 -1.91 -23.70
CA ILE A 27 35.68 -0.83 -24.41
C ILE A 27 35.89 0.32 -23.39
N PRO A 28 37.13 0.67 -23.02
CA PRO A 28 37.43 1.87 -22.24
C PRO A 28 38.07 2.97 -23.12
N LEU A 29 37.84 4.25 -22.80
CA LEU A 29 38.64 5.45 -23.16
C LEU A 29 37.94 6.67 -22.51
N GLU A 30 38.36 7.10 -21.34
CA GLU A 30 39.40 8.11 -21.01
C GLU A 30 38.82 9.54 -20.74
N PRO A 31 39.43 10.33 -19.83
CA PRO A 31 38.80 11.48 -19.20
C PRO A 31 39.15 12.81 -19.88
N LEU A 32 38.19 13.72 -19.96
CA LEU A 32 38.44 15.12 -20.33
C LEU A 32 38.82 15.93 -19.08
N THR A 33 40.13 16.15 -18.89
CA THR A 33 40.68 17.26 -18.11
C THR A 33 41.37 18.23 -19.06
N CYS A 34 41.11 19.52 -18.94
CA CYS A 34 41.95 20.68 -19.31
C CYS A 34 41.10 21.97 -19.12
N ILE A 35 41.53 23.15 -18.69
CA ILE A 35 42.80 23.75 -18.25
C ILE A 35 42.41 25.07 -17.56
N PHE A 36 43.07 25.42 -16.45
CA PHE A 36 43.11 26.77 -15.89
C PHE A 36 44.06 27.65 -16.71
N SER A 37 43.70 28.91 -16.99
CA SER A 37 44.70 29.97 -17.16
C SER A 37 44.15 31.35 -16.74
N PRO A 38 44.92 32.16 -15.97
CA PRO A 38 44.56 33.51 -15.52
C PRO A 38 45.14 34.61 -16.46
N PHE A 39 45.01 35.88 -16.04
CA PHE A 39 45.45 37.15 -16.67
C PHE A 39 44.37 37.84 -17.54
N ILE A 40 44.05 39.13 -17.44
CA ILE A 40 44.79 40.36 -17.06
C ILE A 40 43.84 41.44 -16.49
N LEU A 41 44.38 42.27 -15.61
CA LEU A 41 43.84 43.55 -15.12
C LEU A 41 43.38 44.48 -16.25
N SER A 42 42.24 45.17 -16.05
CA SER A 42 42.14 46.58 -16.45
C SER A 42 41.20 47.33 -15.52
N SER A 43 41.71 48.44 -15.02
CA SER A 43 41.11 49.33 -14.05
C SER A 43 40.12 50.31 -14.72
N SER A 44 38.89 50.36 -14.21
CA SER A 44 38.15 51.63 -14.18
C SER A 44 37.07 51.57 -13.10
N LYS A 45 37.14 52.55 -12.20
CA LYS A 45 36.24 52.82 -11.08
C LYS A 45 34.77 52.76 -11.52
N PHE A 46 33.96 51.98 -10.80
CA PHE A 46 32.53 52.24 -10.67
C PHE A 46 32.07 51.79 -9.27
N GLU A 47 31.51 52.73 -8.51
CA GLU A 47 31.10 52.52 -7.13
C GLU A 47 29.84 51.66 -7.00
N LEU A 48 29.82 50.90 -5.89
CA LEU A 48 28.70 50.30 -5.15
C LEU A 48 27.38 50.02 -5.91
N ARG A 49 27.15 48.73 -6.19
CA ARG A 49 25.80 48.17 -6.11
C ARG A 49 25.85 46.76 -5.50
N LYS A 50 25.00 46.56 -4.48
CA LYS A 50 24.83 45.32 -3.70
C LYS A 50 24.83 44.08 -4.60
N ARG A 51 25.68 43.13 -4.22
CA ARG A 51 25.86 41.79 -4.78
C ARG A 51 24.54 41.01 -4.64
N GLY A 52 23.72 41.01 -5.70
CA GLY A 52 22.60 40.10 -5.84
C GLY A 52 23.14 38.75 -6.32
N THR A 53 23.18 37.77 -5.43
CA THR A 53 23.43 36.36 -5.80
C THR A 53 22.26 35.92 -6.68
N PHE A 54 22.53 35.70 -7.96
CA PHE A 54 21.58 35.15 -8.90
C PHE A 54 21.40 33.66 -8.55
N CYS A 55 20.42 33.36 -7.69
CA CYS A 55 19.92 32.00 -7.54
C CYS A 55 19.25 31.63 -8.86
N GLN A 56 19.98 30.93 -9.72
CA GLN A 56 19.46 30.37 -10.94
C GLN A 56 18.60 29.16 -10.56
N CYS A 57 17.35 29.41 -10.17
CA CYS A 57 16.33 28.37 -10.09
C CYS A 57 16.06 27.90 -11.53
N SER A 58 16.64 26.76 -11.89
CA SER A 58 16.29 26.05 -13.11
C SER A 58 14.91 25.43 -12.91
N CYS A 59 13.86 26.22 -13.19
CA CYS A 59 12.50 25.71 -13.26
C CYS A 59 12.32 25.04 -14.61
N THR A 60 12.55 23.73 -14.67
CA THR A 60 12.03 22.92 -15.79
C THR A 60 10.51 23.11 -15.83
N PRO A 61 9.90 23.42 -17.00
CA PRO A 61 8.45 23.53 -17.09
C PRO A 61 7.84 22.16 -16.79
N LYS A 62 7.33 21.99 -15.57
CA LYS A 62 6.50 20.83 -15.24
C LYS A 62 5.14 21.06 -15.90
N ASN A 63 4.62 20.06 -16.61
CA ASN A 63 3.25 20.08 -17.13
C ASN A 63 2.29 20.49 -16.01
N GLY A 64 1.32 21.38 -16.26
CA GLY A 64 0.48 21.97 -15.20
C GLY A 64 -0.25 20.94 -14.31
N VAL A 65 -0.58 19.76 -14.85
CA VAL A 65 -1.17 18.64 -14.09
C VAL A 65 -0.18 18.07 -13.06
N GLN A 66 1.10 18.00 -13.39
CA GLN A 66 2.16 17.50 -12.51
C GLN A 66 2.36 18.43 -11.30
N SER A 67 2.37 19.75 -11.53
CA SER A 67 2.49 20.74 -10.44
C SER A 67 1.26 20.75 -9.53
N LEU A 68 0.06 20.55 -10.09
CA LEU A 68 -1.15 20.41 -9.29
C LEU A 68 -1.11 19.16 -8.40
N LEU A 69 -0.68 18.01 -8.95
CA LEU A 69 -0.53 16.77 -8.18
C LEU A 69 0.54 16.88 -7.09
N GLU A 70 1.64 17.59 -7.34
CA GLU A 70 2.65 17.84 -6.30
C GLU A 70 2.11 18.77 -5.21
N SER A 71 1.32 19.81 -5.55
CA SER A 71 0.65 20.67 -4.56
C SER A 71 -0.46 19.96 -3.77
N PHE A 72 -0.97 18.84 -4.31
CA PHE A 72 -2.02 18.06 -3.68
C PHE A 72 -1.52 17.32 -2.44
N SER A 73 -0.29 16.80 -2.47
CA SER A 73 0.23 15.97 -1.37
C SER A 73 0.93 16.78 -0.27
N VAL A 74 0.75 16.31 0.96
CA VAL A 74 1.36 16.84 2.19
C VAL A 74 2.45 15.92 2.74
N LEU A 75 2.73 14.80 2.06
CA LEU A 75 3.66 13.81 2.60
C LEU A 75 5.09 14.34 2.65
N SER A 76 5.73 14.11 3.79
CA SER A 76 7.16 14.37 3.97
C SER A 76 7.98 13.45 3.07
N GLN A 77 9.06 13.99 2.51
CA GLN A 77 10.07 13.21 1.79
C GLN A 77 11.08 12.54 2.73
N ASP A 78 11.13 12.96 4.00
CA ASP A 78 11.99 12.35 5.02
C ASP A 78 11.27 11.12 5.62
N ILE A 79 11.73 9.93 5.22
CA ILE A 79 11.15 8.64 5.61
C ILE A 79 12.23 7.74 6.23
N PRO A 80 11.88 6.84 7.16
CA PRO A 80 12.86 6.08 7.93
C PRO A 80 13.50 4.89 7.18
N TRP A 81 13.01 4.56 5.98
CA TRP A 81 13.47 3.43 5.19
C TRP A 81 14.33 3.84 4.01
N ASP A 82 15.27 2.97 3.64
CA ASP A 82 15.99 3.11 2.37
C ASP A 82 15.09 2.71 1.20
N THR A 83 14.88 3.68 0.34
CA THR A 83 14.01 3.55 -0.82
C THR A 83 14.52 2.60 -1.89
N GLU A 84 15.84 2.37 -1.98
CA GLU A 84 16.40 1.43 -2.97
C GLU A 84 15.99 -0.01 -2.64
N SER A 85 15.84 -0.32 -1.35
CA SER A 85 15.44 -1.63 -0.84
C SER A 85 13.92 -1.84 -0.73
N THR A 86 13.09 -0.85 -1.12
CA THR A 86 11.63 -0.87 -0.90
C THR A 86 10.98 -2.13 -1.46
N TRP A 87 11.25 -2.45 -2.73
CA TRP A 87 10.66 -3.62 -3.38
C TRP A 87 11.14 -4.93 -2.79
N SER A 88 12.44 -5.04 -2.47
CA SER A 88 12.99 -6.23 -1.82
C SER A 88 12.36 -6.47 -0.45
N THR A 89 12.20 -5.41 0.35
CA THR A 89 11.54 -5.47 1.66
C THR A 89 10.07 -5.84 1.52
N PHE A 90 9.35 -5.23 0.58
CA PHE A 90 7.94 -5.54 0.33
C PHE A 90 7.76 -6.99 -0.16
N MET A 91 8.61 -7.46 -1.07
CA MET A 91 8.58 -8.85 -1.54
C MET A 91 8.91 -9.85 -0.43
N ALA A 92 9.89 -9.54 0.43
CA ALA A 92 10.19 -10.36 1.60
C ALA A 92 8.98 -10.45 2.54
N TYR A 93 8.29 -9.33 2.82
CA TYR A 93 7.03 -9.34 3.57
C TYR A 93 5.98 -10.25 2.90
N ILE A 94 5.76 -10.09 1.60
CA ILE A 94 4.75 -10.88 0.87
C ILE A 94 5.04 -12.38 0.97
N LEU A 95 6.29 -12.78 0.74
CA LEU A 95 6.68 -14.19 0.67
C LEU A 95 6.83 -14.86 2.06
N ILE A 96 7.34 -14.12 3.05
CA ILE A 96 7.69 -14.69 4.36
C ILE A 96 6.52 -14.58 5.35
N LEU A 97 5.73 -13.51 5.29
CA LEU A 97 4.66 -13.24 6.24
C LEU A 97 3.28 -13.39 5.58
N HIS A 98 3.01 -12.61 4.53
CA HIS A 98 1.65 -12.49 3.99
C HIS A 98 1.14 -13.81 3.42
N ILE A 99 1.82 -14.39 2.44
CA ILE A 99 1.36 -15.64 1.78
C ILE A 99 1.20 -16.78 2.79
N PRO A 100 2.20 -17.07 3.66
CA PRO A 100 2.07 -18.16 4.63
C PRO A 100 0.94 -17.96 5.63
N LEU A 101 0.77 -16.76 6.19
CA LEU A 101 -0.22 -16.51 7.25
C LEU A 101 -1.63 -16.28 6.70
N SER A 102 -1.77 -15.56 5.59
CA SER A 102 -3.05 -15.21 4.99
C SER A 102 -3.69 -16.35 4.19
N PHE A 103 -2.90 -17.17 3.48
CA PHE A 103 -3.43 -18.22 2.59
C PHE A 103 -3.09 -19.64 3.05
N GLY A 104 -1.89 -19.84 3.62
CA GLY A 104 -1.47 -21.15 4.12
C GLY A 104 -1.91 -21.46 5.55
N GLY A 105 -2.02 -20.43 6.40
CA GLY A 105 -2.08 -20.59 7.86
C GLY A 105 -3.27 -21.40 8.35
N LEU A 106 -4.45 -21.19 7.76
CA LEU A 106 -5.66 -21.90 8.17
C LEU A 106 -5.57 -23.41 7.93
N SER A 107 -4.91 -23.83 6.84
CA SER A 107 -4.67 -25.24 6.53
C SER A 107 -3.75 -25.91 7.54
N ILE A 108 -2.76 -25.16 8.05
CA ILE A 108 -1.86 -25.63 9.11
C ILE A 108 -2.63 -25.77 10.42
N VAL A 109 -3.46 -24.78 10.78
CA VAL A 109 -4.29 -24.82 11.99
C VAL A 109 -5.22 -26.03 11.98
N ALA A 110 -5.92 -26.29 10.87
CA ALA A 110 -6.79 -27.46 10.74
C ALA A 110 -6.02 -28.78 10.96
N ARG A 111 -4.81 -28.88 10.40
CA ARG A 111 -3.94 -30.06 10.58
C ARG A 111 -3.47 -30.24 12.01
N VAL A 112 -3.08 -29.16 12.69
CA VAL A 112 -2.63 -29.18 14.10
C VAL A 112 -3.78 -29.57 15.03
N LEU A 113 -5.00 -29.13 14.74
CA LEU A 113 -6.20 -29.47 15.51
C LEU A 113 -6.78 -30.85 15.16
N HIS A 114 -6.19 -31.57 14.18
CA HIS A 114 -6.70 -32.83 13.65
C HIS A 114 -8.15 -32.76 13.16
N LEU A 115 -8.54 -31.61 12.60
CA LEU A 115 -9.89 -31.37 12.06
C LEU A 115 -9.85 -31.34 10.53
N SER A 116 -10.83 -31.98 9.88
CA SER A 116 -11.00 -31.93 8.42
C SER A 116 -11.65 -30.63 7.94
N ASP A 117 -12.50 -30.04 8.78
CA ASP A 117 -13.07 -28.72 8.58
C ASP A 117 -13.20 -27.98 9.92
N LEU A 118 -13.02 -26.67 9.89
CA LEU A 118 -13.13 -25.81 11.06
C LEU A 118 -14.54 -25.27 11.15
N ASP A 119 -15.17 -25.39 12.32
CA ASP A 119 -16.45 -24.72 12.56
C ASP A 119 -16.30 -23.20 12.38
N PRO A 120 -17.38 -22.46 12.08
CA PRO A 120 -17.28 -21.04 11.74
C PRO A 120 -16.61 -20.18 12.82
N LEU A 121 -16.82 -20.49 14.10
CA LEU A 121 -16.21 -19.76 15.21
C LEU A 121 -14.71 -20.03 15.29
N THR A 122 -14.30 -21.29 15.26
CA THR A 122 -12.86 -21.65 15.25
C THR A 122 -12.17 -21.10 14.01
N ARG A 123 -12.84 -21.13 12.86
CA ARG A 123 -12.33 -20.57 11.60
C ARG A 123 -12.03 -19.08 11.74
N VAL A 124 -13.00 -18.27 12.18
CA VAL A 124 -12.80 -16.82 12.31
C VAL A 124 -11.80 -16.46 13.42
N ALA A 125 -11.80 -17.21 14.54
CA ALA A 125 -10.83 -17.02 15.60
C ALA A 125 -9.40 -17.34 15.14
N SER A 126 -9.23 -18.40 14.34
CA SER A 126 -7.94 -18.78 13.76
C SER A 126 -7.44 -17.73 12.77
N VAL A 127 -8.31 -17.22 11.89
CA VAL A 127 -7.93 -16.14 10.97
C VAL A 127 -7.57 -14.87 11.73
N LEU A 128 -8.32 -14.53 12.79
CA LEU A 128 -7.97 -13.39 13.66
C LEU A 128 -6.59 -13.57 14.30
N ALA A 129 -6.28 -14.75 14.83
CA ALA A 129 -4.98 -15.03 15.41
C ALA A 129 -3.85 -14.93 14.37
N LEU A 130 -4.05 -15.49 13.18
CA LEU A 130 -3.09 -15.43 12.07
C LEU A 130 -2.84 -13.99 11.61
N GLN A 131 -3.91 -13.20 11.41
CA GLN A 131 -3.82 -11.78 11.01
C GLN A 131 -3.18 -10.90 12.09
N THR A 132 -3.47 -11.17 13.36
CA THR A 132 -2.82 -10.47 14.48
C THR A 132 -1.33 -10.83 14.54
N THR A 133 -0.98 -12.09 14.27
CA THR A 133 0.41 -12.55 14.17
C THR A 133 1.12 -11.90 13.00
N GLU A 134 0.45 -11.77 11.86
CA GLU A 134 0.96 -11.07 10.68
C GLU A 134 1.22 -9.58 10.97
N LEU A 135 0.29 -8.91 11.65
CA LEU A 135 0.44 -7.53 12.10
C LEU A 135 1.65 -7.37 13.03
N ALA A 136 1.77 -8.22 14.04
CA ALA A 136 2.93 -8.19 14.95
C ALA A 136 4.25 -8.47 14.20
N GLY A 137 4.24 -9.46 13.31
CA GLY A 137 5.37 -9.84 12.47
C GLY A 137 5.81 -8.72 11.55
N VAL A 138 4.88 -8.02 10.89
CA VAL A 138 5.22 -6.92 9.99
C VAL A 138 5.71 -5.69 10.75
N LEU A 139 5.15 -5.39 11.92
CA LEU A 139 5.65 -4.30 12.76
C LEU A 139 7.10 -4.58 13.22
N ALA A 140 7.39 -5.82 13.64
CA ALA A 140 8.74 -6.24 13.99
C ALA A 140 9.69 -6.22 12.77
N PHE A 141 9.21 -6.68 11.62
CA PHE A 141 9.97 -6.70 10.37
C PHE A 141 10.33 -5.29 9.89
N LEU A 142 9.34 -4.40 9.80
CA LEU A 142 9.54 -2.99 9.42
C LEU A 142 10.40 -2.23 10.43
N TYR A 143 10.34 -2.60 11.70
CA TYR A 143 11.24 -2.08 12.72
C TYR A 143 12.68 -2.51 12.50
N HIS A 144 12.90 -3.77 12.13
CA HIS A 144 14.23 -4.28 11.89
C HIS A 144 14.87 -3.75 10.59
N THR A 145 14.06 -3.55 9.54
CA THR A 145 14.51 -3.01 8.24
C THR A 145 14.63 -1.49 8.22
N SER A 146 14.12 -0.79 9.25
CA SER A 146 14.28 0.65 9.37
C SER A 146 15.73 1.02 9.71
N ASN A 147 16.32 1.90 8.89
CA ASN A 147 17.67 2.43 9.12
C ASN A 147 17.74 3.37 10.33
N GLN A 148 16.58 3.90 10.76
CA GLN A 148 16.47 4.85 11.87
C GLN A 148 15.49 4.33 12.92
N LYS A 149 15.84 3.22 13.58
CA LYS A 149 15.00 2.51 14.57
C LYS A 149 14.36 3.42 15.63
N HIS A 150 15.10 4.42 16.12
CA HIS A 150 14.59 5.37 17.12
C HIS A 150 13.52 6.33 16.57
N LYS A 151 13.44 6.54 15.25
CA LYS A 151 12.49 7.44 14.62
C LYS A 151 11.21 6.77 14.11
N LEU A 152 11.15 5.43 14.08
CA LEU A 152 10.01 4.73 13.49
C LEU A 152 8.72 4.96 14.28
N THR A 153 8.78 4.84 15.60
CA THR A 153 7.63 5.05 16.47
C THR A 153 7.14 6.49 16.36
N SER A 154 8.06 7.48 16.40
CA SER A 154 7.72 8.89 16.19
C SER A 154 7.18 9.17 14.78
N TYR A 155 7.61 8.41 13.76
CA TYR A 155 7.10 8.54 12.41
C TYR A 155 5.63 8.10 12.33
N PHE A 156 5.30 6.89 12.78
CA PHE A 156 3.91 6.41 12.77
C PHE A 156 3.01 7.27 13.65
N LEU A 157 3.44 7.62 14.87
CA LEU A 157 2.67 8.56 15.71
C LEU A 157 2.53 9.93 15.03
N GLY A 158 3.59 10.46 14.45
CA GLY A 158 3.58 11.75 13.73
C GLY A 158 2.56 11.75 12.59
N THR A 159 2.47 10.64 11.83
CA THR A 159 1.43 10.49 10.80
C THR A 159 0.03 10.41 11.41
N CYS A 160 -0.20 9.61 12.47
CA CYS A 160 -1.53 9.50 13.09
C CYS A 160 -2.02 10.81 13.73
N TYR A 161 -1.10 11.64 14.23
CA TYR A 161 -1.42 12.92 14.89
C TYR A 161 -1.16 14.14 14.01
N SER A 162 -0.86 13.96 12.72
CA SER A 162 -0.65 15.07 11.80
C SER A 162 -1.89 15.96 11.75
N LYS A 163 -1.69 17.25 12.03
CA LYS A 163 -2.71 18.29 12.02
C LYS A 163 -2.67 19.17 10.78
N GLU A 164 -1.82 18.85 9.80
CA GLU A 164 -1.65 19.68 8.60
C GLU A 164 -2.97 19.89 7.85
N ARG A 165 -3.75 18.81 7.69
CA ARG A 165 -5.10 18.88 7.14
C ARG A 165 -6.09 18.15 8.03
N ASN A 166 -7.36 18.52 7.92
CA ASN A 166 -8.43 17.87 8.67
C ASN A 166 -8.70 16.49 8.07
N TRP A 167 -8.17 15.46 8.73
CA TRP A 167 -8.29 14.07 8.33
C TRP A 167 -9.75 13.59 8.28
N ILE A 168 -10.65 14.13 9.13
CA ILE A 168 -12.09 13.78 9.12
C ILE A 168 -12.73 14.22 7.81
N LYS A 169 -12.38 15.42 7.31
CA LYS A 169 -12.87 15.89 6.00
C LYS A 169 -12.34 15.01 4.87
N ALA A 170 -11.07 14.59 4.95
CA ALA A 170 -10.48 13.66 3.98
C ALA A 170 -11.25 12.33 3.95
N THR A 171 -11.50 11.76 5.13
CA THR A 171 -12.26 10.52 5.28
C THR A 171 -13.69 10.69 4.74
N ALA A 172 -14.40 11.76 5.10
CA ALA A 172 -15.76 12.01 4.62
C ALA A 172 -15.85 12.13 3.08
N LEU A 173 -14.93 12.89 2.47
CA LEU A 173 -14.84 12.99 1.01
C LEU A 173 -14.47 11.64 0.38
N GLY A 174 -13.54 10.90 1.00
CA GLY A 174 -13.15 9.56 0.59
C GLY A 174 -14.31 8.57 0.62
N ILE A 175 -15.18 8.62 1.64
CA ILE A 175 -16.39 7.79 1.73
C ILE A 175 -17.33 8.10 0.56
N GLY A 176 -17.59 9.38 0.29
CA GLY A 176 -18.45 9.80 -0.82
C GLY A 176 -17.90 9.32 -2.17
N LEU A 177 -16.61 9.53 -2.41
CA LEU A 177 -15.94 9.12 -3.64
C LEU A 177 -15.94 7.59 -3.80
N LEU A 178 -15.60 6.85 -2.73
CA LEU A 178 -15.59 5.40 -2.74
C LEU A 178 -16.99 4.82 -2.99
N SER A 179 -18.01 5.38 -2.35
CA SER A 179 -19.40 4.92 -2.54
C SER A 179 -19.87 5.11 -3.99
N VAL A 180 -19.59 6.29 -4.57
CA VAL A 180 -19.91 6.58 -5.98
C VAL A 180 -19.16 5.63 -6.91
N LEU A 181 -17.85 5.47 -6.72
CA LEU A 181 -17.05 4.62 -7.60
C LEU A 181 -17.44 3.15 -7.49
N VAL A 182 -17.68 2.64 -6.28
CA VAL A 182 -18.17 1.27 -6.08
C VAL A 182 -19.51 1.07 -6.79
N PHE A 183 -20.47 1.98 -6.59
CA PHE A 183 -21.76 1.91 -7.27
C PHE A 183 -21.63 1.88 -8.81
N LEU A 184 -20.82 2.79 -9.36
CA LEU A 184 -20.58 2.84 -10.81
C LEU A 184 -19.91 1.56 -11.33
N THR A 185 -18.93 1.03 -10.60
CA THR A 185 -18.24 -0.20 -10.98
C THR A 185 -19.15 -1.42 -10.90
N SER A 186 -20.05 -1.49 -9.91
CA SER A 186 -21.06 -2.54 -9.81
C SER A 186 -22.05 -2.47 -10.96
N MET A 187 -22.55 -1.27 -11.29
CA MET A 187 -23.43 -1.08 -12.44
C MET A 187 -22.76 -1.50 -13.76
N LEU A 188 -21.48 -1.19 -13.93
CA LEU A 188 -20.73 -1.58 -15.11
C LEU A 188 -20.47 -3.09 -15.15
N ALA A 189 -20.12 -3.70 -14.02
CA ALA A 189 -19.90 -5.14 -13.89
C ALA A 189 -21.18 -5.93 -14.23
N ASP A 190 -22.33 -5.50 -13.71
CA ASP A 190 -23.63 -6.11 -14.01
C ASP A 190 -23.96 -6.09 -15.51
N ARG A 191 -23.52 -5.03 -16.21
CA ARG A 191 -23.73 -4.87 -17.66
C ARG A 191 -22.78 -5.69 -18.52
N LEU A 192 -21.52 -5.87 -18.09
CA LEU A 192 -20.49 -6.53 -18.87
C LEU A 192 -20.38 -8.03 -18.60
N ILE A 193 -20.50 -8.42 -17.33
CA ILE A 193 -20.24 -9.78 -16.85
C ILE A 193 -21.56 -10.45 -16.42
N GLY A 194 -22.58 -9.66 -16.08
CA GLY A 194 -23.84 -10.11 -15.50
C GLY A 194 -23.85 -9.98 -13.98
N PRO A 195 -25.04 -10.05 -13.35
CA PRO A 195 -25.17 -9.87 -11.91
C PRO A 195 -24.44 -10.98 -11.16
N GLN A 196 -23.32 -10.62 -10.54
CA GLN A 196 -22.60 -11.50 -9.64
C GLN A 196 -23.08 -11.26 -8.21
N HIS A 197 -23.49 -12.33 -7.53
CA HIS A 197 -23.83 -12.22 -6.13
C HIS A 197 -22.55 -11.99 -5.33
N VAL A 198 -22.43 -10.83 -4.68
CA VAL A 198 -21.34 -10.46 -3.77
C VAL A 198 -21.37 -11.30 -2.47
N ASN A 199 -22.13 -12.38 -2.46
CA ASN A 199 -22.40 -13.20 -1.29
C ASN A 199 -21.32 -14.27 -1.19
N ASN A 200 -20.37 -14.07 -0.28
CA ASN A 200 -19.51 -15.16 0.14
C ASN A 200 -20.24 -16.02 1.18
N PRO A 201 -20.58 -17.27 0.85
CA PRO A 201 -21.38 -18.13 1.71
C PRO A 201 -20.66 -18.42 3.03
N ILE A 202 -19.33 -18.56 3.02
CA ILE A 202 -18.51 -18.82 4.21
C ILE A 202 -18.54 -17.62 5.15
N LEU A 203 -18.41 -16.41 4.60
CA LEU A 203 -18.47 -15.20 5.41
C LEU A 203 -19.88 -15.01 6.02
N LYS A 204 -20.93 -15.24 5.22
CA LYS A 204 -22.31 -15.17 5.70
C LYS A 204 -22.60 -16.20 6.79
N GLU A 205 -22.09 -17.42 6.63
CA GLU A 205 -22.17 -18.48 7.64
C GLU A 205 -21.51 -18.03 8.96
N ILE A 206 -20.27 -17.50 8.92
CA ILE A 206 -19.56 -16.98 10.10
C ILE A 206 -20.37 -15.88 10.81
N LEU A 207 -20.95 -14.94 10.05
CA LEU A 207 -21.71 -13.82 10.58
C LEU A 207 -23.03 -14.25 11.23
N LEU A 208 -23.65 -15.32 10.74
CA LEU A 208 -24.93 -15.83 11.24
C LEU A 208 -24.78 -16.93 12.31
N HIS A 209 -23.59 -17.52 12.46
CA HIS A 209 -23.34 -18.65 13.35
C HIS A 209 -23.58 -18.35 14.84
N SER A 210 -22.94 -17.30 15.39
CA SER A 210 -23.11 -16.93 16.80
C SER A 210 -22.76 -15.46 17.07
N PRO A 211 -23.24 -14.85 18.18
CA PRO A 211 -22.88 -13.48 18.53
C PRO A 211 -21.37 -13.26 18.69
N VAL A 212 -20.67 -14.26 19.25
CA VAL A 212 -19.21 -14.23 19.41
C VAL A 212 -18.53 -14.29 18.04
N SER A 213 -18.91 -15.24 17.18
CA SER A 213 -18.36 -15.37 15.81
C SER A 213 -18.53 -14.08 15.01
N LYS A 214 -19.71 -13.47 15.09
CA LYS A 214 -20.02 -12.18 14.48
C LYS A 214 -19.11 -11.07 15.03
N ALA A 215 -19.01 -10.93 16.35
CA ALA A 215 -18.16 -9.90 16.96
C ALA A 215 -16.68 -10.08 16.59
N THR A 216 -16.18 -11.32 16.61
CA THR A 216 -14.82 -11.67 16.17
C THR A 216 -14.61 -11.30 14.70
N CYS A 217 -15.57 -11.59 13.83
CA CYS A 217 -15.53 -11.23 12.41
C CYS A 217 -15.46 -9.71 12.19
N PHE A 218 -16.31 -8.94 12.90
CA PHE A 218 -16.28 -7.48 12.83
C PHE A 218 -14.94 -6.91 13.32
N PHE A 219 -14.42 -7.42 14.44
CA PHE A 219 -13.13 -6.98 14.96
C PHE A 219 -11.99 -7.28 13.99
N LEU A 220 -11.97 -8.47 13.40
CA LEU A 220 -11.00 -8.86 12.40
C LEU A 220 -11.02 -7.93 11.17
N TYR A 221 -12.17 -7.77 10.54
CA TYR A 221 -12.29 -7.06 9.26
C TYR A 221 -12.32 -5.55 9.38
N CYS A 222 -12.78 -5.00 10.51
CA CYS A 222 -12.90 -3.55 10.69
C CYS A 222 -11.74 -2.96 11.50
N VAL A 223 -10.92 -3.78 12.17
CA VAL A 223 -9.81 -3.29 13.01
C VAL A 223 -8.50 -3.92 12.59
N VAL A 224 -8.35 -5.24 12.72
CA VAL A 224 -7.05 -5.90 12.56
C VAL A 224 -6.56 -5.85 11.11
N ALA A 225 -7.40 -6.25 10.15
CA ALA A 225 -7.03 -6.25 8.74
C ALA A 225 -6.74 -4.82 8.21
N PRO A 226 -7.60 -3.80 8.45
CA PRO A 226 -7.27 -2.42 8.07
C PRO A 226 -5.99 -1.91 8.73
N LEU A 227 -5.74 -2.21 10.02
CA LEU A 227 -4.50 -1.80 10.68
C LEU A 227 -3.27 -2.40 10.00
N LEU A 228 -3.29 -3.70 9.71
CA LEU A 228 -2.23 -4.39 8.99
C LEU A 228 -2.02 -3.77 7.60
N GLU A 229 -3.09 -3.69 6.81
CA GLU A 229 -3.03 -3.26 5.43
C GLU A 229 -2.64 -1.78 5.30
N GLU A 230 -3.21 -0.87 6.09
CA GLU A 230 -2.81 0.54 6.05
C GLU A 230 -1.36 0.75 6.50
N THR A 231 -0.88 -0.02 7.49
CA THR A 231 0.52 0.05 7.93
C THR A 231 1.47 -0.33 6.80
N VAL A 232 1.20 -1.43 6.11
CA VAL A 232 2.06 -1.94 5.03
C VAL A 232 1.94 -1.11 3.77
N TYR A 233 0.73 -0.92 3.26
CA TYR A 233 0.54 -0.32 1.95
C TYR A 233 0.66 1.20 1.97
N ARG A 234 0.18 1.88 3.03
CA ARG A 234 0.19 3.36 3.10
C ARG A 234 1.37 3.83 3.91
N GLY A 235 1.52 3.32 5.13
CA GLY A 235 2.61 3.68 6.03
C GLY A 235 3.99 3.39 5.44
N PHE A 236 4.18 2.20 4.86
CA PHE A 236 5.46 1.77 4.30
C PHE A 236 5.57 1.93 2.78
N LEU A 237 4.86 1.09 2.00
CA LEU A 237 5.10 0.95 0.55
C LEU A 237 4.82 2.26 -0.21
N PHE A 238 3.62 2.82 -0.05
CA PHE A 238 3.22 4.05 -0.74
C PHE A 238 4.11 5.23 -0.36
N THR A 239 4.37 5.46 0.93
CA THR A 239 5.26 6.55 1.36
C THR A 239 6.67 6.38 0.78
N SER A 240 7.19 5.15 0.75
CA SER A 240 8.51 4.86 0.16
C SER A 240 8.55 5.11 -1.35
N LEU A 241 7.47 4.81 -2.07
CA LEU A 241 7.35 5.12 -3.50
C LEU A 241 7.18 6.62 -3.74
N ALA A 242 6.38 7.30 -2.91
CA ALA A 242 6.07 8.73 -3.05
C ALA A 242 7.30 9.63 -2.80
N SER A 243 8.28 9.17 -2.01
CA SER A 243 9.53 9.92 -1.78
C SER A 243 10.51 9.88 -2.96
N LYS A 244 10.35 8.93 -3.90
CA LYS A 244 11.26 8.74 -5.05
C LYS A 244 10.62 8.94 -6.42
N THR A 245 9.30 8.88 -6.50
CA THR A 245 8.57 8.92 -7.77
C THR A 245 7.55 10.04 -7.77
N LYS A 246 6.94 10.27 -8.94
CA LYS A 246 5.83 11.22 -9.04
C LYS A 246 4.64 10.68 -8.25
N LEU A 247 3.91 11.56 -7.55
CA LEU A 247 2.79 11.15 -6.69
C LEU A 247 1.81 10.19 -7.38
N TRP A 248 1.38 10.49 -8.60
CA TRP A 248 0.44 9.63 -9.33
C TRP A 248 1.01 8.23 -9.62
N GLN A 249 2.32 8.11 -9.85
CA GLN A 249 2.98 6.82 -10.06
C GLN A 249 2.98 6.01 -8.76
N ALA A 250 3.32 6.67 -7.64
CA ALA A 250 3.28 6.05 -6.32
C ALA A 250 1.87 5.54 -5.97
N VAL A 251 0.83 6.36 -6.22
CA VAL A 251 -0.57 5.97 -6.00
C VAL A 251 -0.92 4.74 -6.85
N CYS A 252 -0.65 4.77 -8.16
CA CYS A 252 -0.96 3.66 -9.04
C CYS A 252 -0.21 2.37 -8.65
N LEU A 253 1.09 2.44 -8.39
CA LEU A 253 1.92 1.29 -8.05
C LEU A 253 1.52 0.66 -6.71
N ALA A 254 1.30 1.48 -5.67
CA ALA A 254 0.86 0.99 -4.37
C ALA A 254 -0.54 0.35 -4.45
N SER A 255 -1.45 0.93 -5.23
CA SER A 255 -2.80 0.42 -5.43
C SER A 255 -2.83 -0.88 -6.23
N PHE A 256 -1.93 -1.00 -7.21
CA PHE A 256 -1.73 -2.24 -7.97
C PHE A 256 -1.16 -3.35 -7.07
N ALA A 257 -0.13 -3.04 -6.28
CA ALA A 257 0.43 -3.99 -5.32
C ALA A 257 -0.61 -4.45 -4.28
N PHE A 258 -1.45 -3.54 -3.79
CA PHE A 258 -2.59 -3.83 -2.91
C PHE A 258 -3.61 -4.77 -3.55
N SER A 259 -3.99 -4.52 -4.81
CA SER A 259 -4.92 -5.40 -5.52
C SER A 259 -4.33 -6.80 -5.75
N LEU A 260 -3.06 -6.87 -6.14
CA LEU A 260 -2.39 -8.13 -6.48
C LEU A 260 -2.19 -9.05 -5.28
N SER A 261 -1.90 -8.51 -4.10
CA SER A 261 -1.68 -9.29 -2.88
C SER A 261 -2.91 -10.03 -2.37
N HIS A 262 -4.11 -9.64 -2.82
CA HIS A 262 -5.34 -10.32 -2.48
C HIS A 262 -5.59 -11.59 -3.31
N PHE A 263 -4.77 -11.85 -4.34
CA PHE A 263 -4.84 -13.03 -5.21
C PHE A 263 -6.27 -13.34 -5.69
N SER A 264 -7.03 -12.30 -6.03
CA SER A 264 -8.44 -12.38 -6.43
C SER A 264 -8.65 -11.68 -7.77
N LEU A 265 -8.70 -12.43 -8.87
CA LEU A 265 -8.94 -11.87 -10.20
C LEU A 265 -10.31 -11.17 -10.30
N GLU A 266 -11.35 -11.77 -9.71
CA GLU A 266 -12.73 -11.24 -9.74
C GLU A 266 -12.83 -9.85 -9.10
N ASN A 267 -12.25 -9.68 -7.91
CA ASN A 267 -12.29 -8.41 -7.17
C ASN A 267 -11.14 -7.44 -7.51
N SER A 268 -10.22 -7.80 -8.42
CA SER A 268 -8.97 -7.06 -8.64
C SER A 268 -9.18 -5.58 -9.00
N VAL A 269 -10.14 -5.29 -9.89
CA VAL A 269 -10.47 -3.92 -10.31
C VAL A 269 -11.03 -3.11 -9.14
N GLN A 270 -11.94 -3.70 -8.36
CA GLN A 270 -12.53 -3.03 -7.20
C GLN A 270 -11.47 -2.75 -6.12
N LEU A 271 -10.60 -3.72 -5.83
CA LEU A 271 -9.49 -3.59 -4.89
C LEU A 271 -8.49 -2.51 -5.34
N PHE A 272 -8.20 -2.42 -6.63
CA PHE A 272 -7.35 -1.37 -7.18
C PHE A 272 -7.95 0.02 -6.92
N ILE A 273 -9.24 0.19 -7.16
CA ILE A 273 -9.95 1.46 -6.93
C ILE A 273 -9.96 1.83 -5.45
N ILE A 274 -10.23 0.86 -4.56
CA ILE A 274 -10.16 1.05 -3.10
C ILE A 274 -8.76 1.49 -2.69
N GLY A 275 -7.73 0.79 -3.16
CA GLY A 275 -6.32 1.13 -2.94
C GLY A 275 -6.00 2.56 -3.39
N PHE A 276 -6.49 2.95 -4.57
CA PHE A 276 -6.26 4.27 -5.16
C PHE A 276 -6.86 5.38 -4.32
N ILE A 277 -8.11 5.22 -3.87
CA ILE A 277 -8.79 6.22 -3.04
C ILE A 277 -8.11 6.34 -1.68
N LEU A 278 -7.77 5.22 -1.04
CA LEU A 278 -7.10 5.22 0.26
C LEU A 278 -5.72 5.88 0.19
N ALA A 279 -4.92 5.59 -0.84
CA ALA A 279 -3.65 6.27 -1.08
C ALA A 279 -3.83 7.77 -1.36
N SER A 280 -4.86 8.14 -2.13
CA SER A 280 -5.18 9.55 -2.41
C SER A 280 -5.59 10.31 -1.14
N VAL A 281 -6.48 9.73 -0.32
CA VAL A 281 -6.92 10.28 0.97
C VAL A 281 -5.73 10.47 1.90
N TYR A 282 -4.85 9.47 2.01
CA TYR A 282 -3.65 9.57 2.82
C TYR A 282 -2.67 10.64 2.32
N SER A 283 -2.41 10.67 1.00
CA SER A 283 -1.49 11.64 0.41
C SER A 283 -1.94 13.08 0.61
N TRP A 284 -3.26 13.31 0.62
CA TRP A 284 -3.87 14.60 0.87
C TRP A 284 -3.86 14.96 2.35
N SER A 285 -4.22 14.02 3.23
CA SER A 285 -4.37 14.29 4.66
C SER A 285 -3.04 14.33 5.41
N GLY A 286 -2.03 13.60 4.92
CA GLY A 286 -0.80 13.30 5.66
C GLY A 286 -1.04 12.46 6.93
N ASN A 287 -2.25 11.94 7.12
CA ASN A 287 -2.69 11.28 8.35
C ASN A 287 -3.20 9.86 8.08
N LEU A 288 -2.53 8.87 8.68
CA LEU A 288 -2.80 7.45 8.47
C LEU A 288 -4.13 6.99 9.08
N LEU A 289 -4.69 7.75 10.03
CA LEU A 289 -6.04 7.49 10.55
C LEU A 289 -7.12 7.76 9.51
N ALA A 290 -6.87 8.64 8.53
CA ALA A 290 -7.84 8.97 7.49
C ALA A 290 -8.18 7.78 6.59
N PRO A 291 -7.19 7.11 5.95
CA PRO A 291 -7.46 5.91 5.17
C PRO A 291 -7.89 4.74 6.06
N LEU A 292 -7.33 4.60 7.28
CA LEU A 292 -7.73 3.54 8.22
C LEU A 292 -9.23 3.61 8.53
N ALA A 293 -9.74 4.78 8.91
CA ALA A 293 -11.15 4.96 9.21
C ALA A 293 -12.04 4.73 7.98
N LEU A 294 -11.62 5.21 6.80
CA LEU A 294 -12.33 4.97 5.54
C LEU A 294 -12.41 3.47 5.22
N HIS A 295 -11.30 2.75 5.35
CA HIS A 295 -11.20 1.33 5.07
C HIS A 295 -12.02 0.51 6.08
N SER A 296 -11.87 0.77 7.38
CA SER A 296 -12.68 0.15 8.43
C SER A 296 -14.18 0.33 8.20
N LEU A 297 -14.62 1.54 7.81
CA LEU A 297 -16.02 1.81 7.52
C LEU A 297 -16.50 1.08 6.27
N TYR A 298 -15.69 1.06 5.20
CA TYR A 298 -16.01 0.30 4.00
C TYR A 298 -16.21 -1.19 4.32
N ASN A 299 -15.30 -1.79 5.09
CA ASN A 299 -15.42 -3.20 5.49
C ASN A 299 -16.66 -3.43 6.36
N ALA A 300 -16.96 -2.53 7.29
CA ALA A 300 -18.18 -2.61 8.11
C ALA A 300 -19.45 -2.59 7.24
N LEU A 301 -19.51 -1.72 6.22
CA LEU A 301 -20.64 -1.67 5.30
C LEU A 301 -20.79 -2.95 4.48
N ILE A 302 -19.68 -3.55 4.02
CA ILE A 302 -19.70 -4.84 3.32
C ILE A 302 -20.19 -5.97 4.22
N LEU A 303 -19.74 -6.01 5.48
CA LEU A 303 -20.23 -7.02 6.45
C LEU A 303 -21.73 -6.84 6.71
N LEU A 304 -22.20 -5.61 6.91
CA LEU A 304 -23.62 -5.32 7.10
C LEU A 304 -24.46 -5.72 5.89
N TYR A 305 -23.98 -5.40 4.68
CA TYR A 305 -24.63 -5.82 3.44
C TYR A 305 -24.71 -7.36 3.35
N THR A 306 -23.62 -8.06 3.65
CA THR A 306 -23.55 -9.54 3.63
C THR A 306 -24.53 -10.20 4.60
N MET A 307 -24.89 -9.51 5.69
CA MET A 307 -25.89 -10.02 6.65
C MET A 307 -27.33 -9.84 6.18
N ILE A 308 -27.60 -8.87 5.30
CA ILE A 308 -28.96 -8.48 4.87
C ILE A 308 -29.28 -9.07 3.49
N SER A 309 -28.27 -9.30 2.64
CA SER A 309 -28.39 -10.07 1.39
C SER A 309 -28.63 -11.55 1.65
#